data_AF-A0A1A6HMB1-F1
#
_entry.id   AF-A0A1A6HMB1-F1
#
_cell.length_a   1.000
_cell.length_b   1.000
_cell.length_c   1.000
_cell.angle_alpha   90.00
_cell.angle_beta   90.00
_cell.angle_gamma   90.00
#
_symmetry.space_group_name_H-M   'P 1'
#
loop_
_entity.id
_entity.type
_entity.pdbx_description
1 polymer ?
#
loop_
_entity_poly.entity_id
_entity_poly.type
_entity_poly.pdbx_seq_one_letter_code
_entity_poly.pdbx_strand_id
1 'polypeptide(L)'
;MEDEDSILPRKLQVALEHILEQRNDLAYDQDGGPLDCVQGPESSPLNEVVSEAFVRFFVEIVGHYSLFLTSGEERSLQREAFRKAVSSKSLRRFLEVFMETQTFRGFIQERELRRQDAK
;
A
#
# COMPACT_ATOMS: atom_id res chain seq x y z
N MET A 1 -25.37 -1.26 -4.55
CA MET A 1 -25.34 0.02 -3.80
C MET A 1 -24.67 -0.35 -2.49
N GLU A 2 -23.36 -0.08 -2.34
CA GLU A 2 -22.62 -0.35 -1.07
C GLU A 2 -21.14 0.15 -1.12
N ASP A 3 -20.50 0.24 -2.29
CA ASP A 3 -19.07 0.65 -2.36
C ASP A 3 -18.82 2.17 -2.16
N GLU A 4 -19.87 2.95 -1.91
CA GLU A 4 -19.78 4.41 -1.80
C GLU A 4 -19.40 4.87 -0.38
N ASP A 5 -19.51 4.00 0.63
CA ASP A 5 -19.09 4.31 2.01
C ASP A 5 -17.73 3.71 2.39
N SER A 6 -17.20 2.79 1.58
CA SER A 6 -15.86 2.22 1.76
C SER A 6 -14.78 3.08 1.08
N ILE A 7 -13.81 3.56 1.86
CA ILE A 7 -12.61 4.25 1.33
C ILE A 7 -11.69 3.25 0.60
N LEU A 8 -11.68 1.99 1.04
CA LEU A 8 -10.84 0.95 0.46
C LEU A 8 -11.47 0.35 -0.81
N PRO A 9 -10.69 0.14 -1.88
CA PRO A 9 -11.18 -0.56 -3.06
C PRO A 9 -11.56 -2.01 -2.74
N ARG A 10 -12.70 -2.47 -3.27
CA ARG A 10 -13.28 -3.80 -2.99
C ARG A 10 -12.29 -4.96 -3.12
N LYS A 11 -11.40 -4.92 -4.11
CA LYS A 11 -10.36 -5.94 -4.31
C LYS A 11 -9.39 -6.03 -3.13
N LEU A 12 -8.93 -4.88 -2.61
CA LEU A 12 -8.09 -4.85 -1.42
C LEU A 12 -8.85 -5.31 -0.19
N GLN A 13 -10.09 -4.81 -0.04
CA GLN A 13 -10.93 -5.16 1.10
C GLN A 13 -11.14 -6.67 1.20
N VAL A 14 -11.56 -7.32 0.11
CA VAL A 14 -11.78 -8.79 0.08
C VAL A 14 -10.48 -9.55 0.34
N ALA A 15 -9.34 -9.11 -0.22
CA ALA A 15 -8.06 -9.75 0.03
C ALA A 15 -7.64 -9.67 1.51
N LEU A 16 -7.83 -8.50 2.14
CA LEU A 16 -7.55 -8.32 3.56
C LEU A 16 -8.51 -9.12 4.44
N GLU A 17 -9.81 -9.11 4.13
CA GLU A 17 -10.82 -9.91 4.84
C GLU A 17 -10.43 -11.39 4.83
N HIS A 18 -10.09 -11.94 3.66
CA HIS A 18 -9.68 -13.34 3.53
C HIS A 18 -8.41 -13.67 4.33
N ILE A 19 -7.40 -12.80 4.30
CA ILE A 19 -6.16 -13.00 5.08
C ILE A 19 -6.45 -12.97 6.59
N LEU A 20 -7.32 -12.05 7.03
CA LEU A 20 -7.69 -11.92 8.43
C LEU A 20 -8.59 -13.06 8.92
N GLU A 21 -9.45 -13.61 8.06
CA GLU A 21 -10.24 -14.81 8.33
C GLU A 21 -9.36 -16.04 8.54
N GLN A 22 -8.25 -16.15 7.80
CA GLN A 22 -7.23 -17.21 7.95
C GLN A 22 -6.36 -17.06 9.20
N ARG A 23 -6.58 -16.05 10.04
CA ARG A 23 -5.80 -15.77 11.26
C ARG A 23 -5.69 -16.96 12.20
N ASN A 24 -6.74 -17.77 12.30
CA ASN A 24 -6.72 -18.91 13.20
C ASN A 24 -5.70 -19.97 12.72
N ASP A 25 -5.64 -20.23 11.42
CA ASP A 25 -4.74 -21.23 10.83
C ASP A 25 -3.27 -20.78 10.89
N LEU A 26 -3.01 -19.48 10.64
CA LEU A 26 -1.67 -18.89 10.72
C LEU A 26 -1.14 -18.73 12.14
N ALA A 27 -2.04 -18.68 13.15
CA ALA A 27 -1.66 -18.58 14.56
C ALA A 27 -1.32 -19.95 15.18
N TYR A 28 -1.87 -21.05 14.66
CA TYR A 28 -1.65 -22.40 15.18
C TYR A 28 -0.23 -22.93 14.91
N ASP A 29 0.46 -22.45 13.88
CA ASP A 29 1.81 -22.90 13.51
C ASP A 29 2.90 -22.45 14.51
N GLN A 30 2.55 -21.64 15.52
CA GLN A 30 3.49 -21.15 16.55
C GLN A 30 3.52 -21.97 17.85
N ASP A 31 2.63 -22.95 18.05
CA ASP A 31 2.51 -23.66 19.35
C ASP A 31 3.39 -24.93 19.47
N GLY A 32 4.40 -25.10 18.61
CA GLY A 32 5.02 -26.42 18.38
C GLY A 32 6.53 -26.61 18.62
N GLY A 33 7.29 -25.68 19.20
CA GLY A 33 8.75 -25.87 19.33
C GLY A 33 9.46 -25.07 20.42
N PRO A 34 10.65 -25.51 20.91
CA PRO A 34 11.32 -24.91 22.05
C PRO A 34 11.73 -23.46 21.76
N LEU A 35 11.40 -22.59 22.72
CA LEU A 35 11.77 -21.18 22.82
C LEU A 35 13.29 -21.00 22.77
N ASP A 36 13.91 -20.91 21.60
CA ASP A 36 15.31 -20.48 21.46
C ASP A 36 15.57 -19.84 20.08
N CYS A 37 14.88 -18.74 19.74
CA CYS A 37 15.42 -17.66 18.91
C CYS A 37 14.39 -16.53 18.66
N VAL A 38 14.63 -15.37 19.28
CA VAL A 38 14.37 -14.01 18.75
C VAL A 38 13.20 -13.85 17.76
N GLN A 39 11.97 -14.18 18.15
CA GLN A 39 10.77 -13.68 17.47
C GLN A 39 9.94 -12.92 18.49
N GLY A 40 10.13 -11.61 18.52
CA GLY A 40 9.26 -10.72 19.27
C GLY A 40 7.83 -10.73 18.68
N PRO A 41 6.85 -10.13 19.37
CA PRO A 41 5.46 -10.02 18.90
C PRO A 41 5.29 -9.38 17.51
N GLU A 42 6.35 -8.77 16.98
CA GLU A 42 6.45 -8.15 15.66
C GLU A 42 6.55 -9.16 14.49
N SER A 43 7.03 -10.39 14.74
CA SER A 43 7.33 -11.39 13.69
C SER A 43 6.28 -12.50 13.61
N SER A 44 4.99 -12.15 13.63
CA SER A 44 3.95 -13.15 13.36
C SER A 44 3.81 -13.39 11.85
N PRO A 45 3.67 -14.65 11.38
CA PRO A 45 3.42 -14.97 9.96
C PRO A 45 2.23 -14.20 9.38
N LEU A 46 1.23 -13.91 10.22
CA LEU A 46 0.10 -13.08 9.86
C LEU A 46 0.50 -11.63 9.53
N ASN A 47 1.35 -11.00 10.33
CA ASN A 47 1.83 -9.63 10.05
C ASN A 47 2.57 -9.57 8.72
N GLU A 48 3.36 -10.61 8.39
CA GLU A 48 4.06 -10.70 7.11
C GLU A 48 3.08 -10.77 5.94
N VAL A 49 2.11 -11.70 5.98
CA VAL A 49 1.12 -11.88 4.89
C VAL A 49 0.25 -10.63 4.72
N VAL A 50 -0.20 -10.02 5.82
CA VAL A 50 -0.97 -8.77 5.81
C VAL A 50 -0.14 -7.66 5.17
N SER A 51 1.10 -7.46 5.63
CA SER A 51 1.99 -6.41 5.11
C SER A 51 2.31 -6.63 3.63
N GLU A 52 2.52 -7.88 3.20
CA GLU A 52 2.74 -8.23 1.81
C GLU A 52 1.54 -7.88 0.92
N ALA A 53 0.31 -8.16 1.38
CA ALA A 53 -0.90 -7.79 0.66
C ALA A 53 -1.03 -6.27 0.50
N PHE A 54 -0.72 -5.51 1.55
CA PHE A 54 -0.69 -4.04 1.50
C PHE A 54 0.36 -3.52 0.52
N VAL A 55 1.61 -4.04 0.57
CA VAL A 55 2.68 -3.63 -0.34
C VAL A 55 2.33 -3.95 -1.78
N ARG A 56 1.82 -5.16 -2.05
CA ARG A 56 1.41 -5.58 -3.40
C ARG A 56 0.33 -4.66 -3.96
N PHE A 57 -0.70 -4.38 -3.17
CA PHE A 57 -1.74 -3.45 -3.55
C PHE A 57 -1.20 -2.04 -3.76
N PHE A 58 -0.36 -1.55 -2.87
CA PHE A 58 0.24 -0.23 -2.99
C PHE A 58 1.02 -0.09 -4.29
N VAL A 59 1.87 -1.06 -4.62
CA VAL A 59 2.65 -1.06 -5.88
C VAL A 59 1.73 -1.13 -7.10
N GLU A 60 0.66 -1.94 -7.07
CA GLU A 60 -0.33 -2.00 -8.15
C GLU A 60 -1.00 -0.64 -8.39
N ILE A 61 -1.40 0.03 -7.31
CA ILE A 61 -2.21 1.26 -7.38
C ILE A 61 -1.38 2.51 -7.59
N VAL A 62 -0.18 2.61 -7.00
CA VAL A 62 0.63 3.82 -7.08
C VAL A 62 1.96 3.65 -7.80
N GLY A 63 2.39 2.43 -8.13
CA GLY A 63 3.70 2.17 -8.74
C GLY A 63 3.92 2.88 -10.07
N HIS A 64 2.84 3.18 -10.80
CA HIS A 64 2.88 3.88 -12.08
C HIS A 64 3.02 5.42 -11.96
N TYR A 65 3.06 5.98 -10.75
CA TYR A 65 3.13 7.44 -10.52
C TYR A 65 4.30 8.12 -11.25
N SER A 66 5.42 7.41 -11.45
CA SER A 66 6.61 7.94 -12.12
C SER A 66 6.37 8.40 -13.55
N LEU A 67 5.37 7.81 -14.24
CA LEU A 67 4.95 8.22 -15.58
C LEU A 67 4.25 9.59 -15.59
N PHE A 68 3.83 10.08 -14.42
CA PHE A 68 3.06 11.31 -14.23
C PHE A 68 3.86 12.37 -13.48
N LEU A 69 5.17 12.18 -13.30
CA LEU A 69 6.05 13.20 -12.74
C LEU A 69 6.56 14.10 -13.86
N THR A 70 6.45 15.41 -13.68
CA THR A 70 7.01 16.38 -14.63
C THR A 70 8.54 16.36 -14.61
N SER A 71 9.16 16.66 -15.76
CA SER A 71 10.61 16.85 -15.85
C SER A 71 10.94 18.33 -15.59
N GLY A 72 11.90 18.62 -14.70
CA GLY A 72 12.32 19.99 -14.38
C GLY A 72 12.90 20.12 -12.97
N GLU A 73 13.25 21.35 -12.59
CA GLU A 73 13.72 21.70 -11.24
C GLU A 73 12.63 21.53 -10.18
N GLU A 74 11.36 21.69 -10.56
CA GLU A 74 10.19 21.50 -9.69
C GLU A 74 9.37 20.31 -10.19
N ARG A 75 9.95 19.11 -10.03
CA ARG A 75 9.31 17.83 -10.38
C ARG A 75 8.04 17.68 -9.55
N SER A 76 6.88 17.79 -10.19
CA SER A 76 5.57 17.70 -9.55
C SER A 76 4.75 16.57 -10.16
N LEU A 77 3.87 15.98 -9.35
CA LEU A 77 2.96 14.95 -9.83
C LEU A 77 1.78 15.57 -10.55
N GLN A 78 1.52 15.13 -11.77
CA GLN A 78 0.29 15.41 -12.53
C GLN A 78 -0.88 14.62 -11.94
N ARG A 79 -1.36 15.03 -10.77
CA ARG A 79 -2.37 14.33 -9.94
C ARG A 79 -3.58 13.86 -10.73
N GLU A 80 -4.11 14.72 -11.60
CA GLU A 80 -5.31 14.44 -12.37
C GLU A 80 -5.09 13.36 -13.44
N ALA A 81 -3.93 13.39 -14.11
CA ALA A 81 -3.56 12.40 -15.12
C ALA A 81 -3.24 11.05 -14.48
N PHE A 82 -2.50 11.07 -13.36
CA PHE A 82 -2.21 9.88 -12.55
C PHE A 82 -3.50 9.20 -12.08
N ARG A 83 -4.44 9.97 -11.52
CA ARG A 83 -5.76 9.45 -11.12
C ARG A 83 -6.54 8.87 -12.29
N LYS A 84 -6.52 9.51 -13.47
CA LYS A 84 -7.29 9.04 -14.65
C LYS A 84 -6.67 7.82 -15.33
N ALA A 85 -5.41 7.49 -15.03
CA ALA A 85 -4.73 6.33 -15.59
C ALA A 85 -5.33 4.99 -15.12
N VAL A 86 -6.01 4.97 -13.97
CA VAL A 86 -6.69 3.77 -13.48
C VAL A 86 -8.14 3.72 -13.98
N SER A 87 -8.52 2.58 -14.57
CA SER A 87 -9.85 2.38 -15.17
C SER A 87 -10.96 2.23 -14.12
N SER A 88 -10.65 1.69 -12.93
CA SER A 88 -11.63 1.44 -11.88
C SER A 88 -12.08 2.71 -11.15
N LYS A 89 -13.40 2.91 -11.03
CA LYS A 89 -14.00 4.04 -10.29
C LYS A 89 -13.60 4.05 -8.81
N SER A 90 -13.59 2.90 -8.15
CA SER A 90 -13.20 2.80 -6.73
C SER A 90 -11.73 3.12 -6.51
N LEU A 91 -10.86 2.70 -7.44
CA LEU A 91 -9.43 3.06 -7.41
C LEU A 91 -9.23 4.56 -7.60
N ARG A 92 -9.98 5.21 -8.51
CA ARG A 92 -9.92 6.66 -8.69
C ARG A 92 -10.32 7.42 -7.44
N ARG A 93 -11.38 6.98 -6.75
CA ARG A 93 -11.85 7.58 -5.50
C ARG A 93 -10.86 7.37 -4.35
N PHE A 94 -10.29 6.17 -4.24
CA PHE A 94 -9.22 5.91 -3.29
C PHE A 94 -8.02 6.82 -3.54
N LEU A 95 -7.55 6.94 -4.79
CA LEU A 95 -6.42 7.81 -5.15
C LEU A 95 -6.72 9.28 -4.83
N GLU A 96 -7.93 9.75 -5.12
CA GLU A 96 -8.35 11.11 -4.79
C GLU A 96 -8.19 11.41 -3.29
N VAL A 97 -8.65 10.52 -2.41
CA VAL A 97 -8.48 10.69 -0.95
C VAL A 97 -7.04 10.47 -0.51
N PHE A 98 -6.39 9.41 -1.01
CA PHE A 98 -5.04 9.04 -0.60
C PHE A 98 -4.02 10.12 -0.92
N MET A 99 -4.18 10.79 -2.07
CA MET A 99 -3.27 11.86 -2.47
C MET A 99 -3.35 13.12 -1.61
N GLU A 100 -4.39 13.28 -0.79
CA GLU A 100 -4.52 14.36 0.20
C GLU A 100 -3.81 14.05 1.53
N THR A 101 -3.33 12.81 1.70
CA THR A 101 -2.71 12.37 2.96
C THR A 101 -1.25 12.82 3.10
N GLN A 102 -0.79 12.96 4.35
CA GLN A 102 0.62 13.16 4.69
C GLN A 102 1.52 12.06 4.10
N THR A 103 1.07 10.81 4.18
CA THR A 103 1.79 9.63 3.67
C THR A 103 2.10 9.76 2.19
N PHE A 104 1.13 10.20 1.37
CA PHE A 104 1.37 10.40 -0.05
C PHE A 104 2.34 11.54 -0.34
N ARG A 105 2.23 12.66 0.40
CA ARG A 105 3.18 13.78 0.24
C ARG A 105 4.61 13.33 0.55
N GLY A 106 4.80 12.61 1.66
CA GLY A 106 6.10 12.03 2.02
C GLY A 106 6.61 11.06 0.95
N PHE A 107 5.75 10.19 0.42
CA PHE A 107 6.11 9.24 -0.65
C PHE A 107 6.64 9.93 -1.91
N ILE A 108 6.03 11.04 -2.34
CA ILE A 108 6.49 11.80 -3.51
C ILE A 108 7.82 12.53 -3.19
N GLN A 109 7.94 13.14 -2.01
CA GLN A 109 9.10 13.94 -1.60
C GLN A 109 10.35 13.10 -1.28
N GLU A 110 10.20 11.94 -0.64
CA GLU A 110 11.34 11.12 -0.19
C GLU A 110 12.12 10.52 -1.37
N ARG A 111 11.50 10.43 -2.55
CA ARG A 111 12.15 10.09 -3.82
C ARG A 111 13.05 11.20 -4.37
N GLU A 112 12.82 12.45 -3.98
CA GLU A 112 13.67 13.59 -4.37
C GLU A 112 14.98 13.55 -3.59
N LEU A 113 14.91 13.30 -2.27
CA LEU A 113 16.06 13.27 -1.37
C LEU A 113 17.06 12.15 -1.72
N ARG A 114 16.59 10.90 -1.86
CA ARG A 114 17.46 9.75 -2.18
C ARG A 114 18.15 9.83 -3.55
N ARG A 115 17.67 10.67 -4.48
CA ARG A 115 18.31 10.88 -5.79
C ARG A 115 19.34 12.02 -5.77
N GLN A 116 19.23 12.94 -4.83
CA GLN A 116 20.22 14.00 -4.62
C GLN A 116 21.46 13.45 -3.90
N ASP A 117 21.29 12.51 -2.96
CA ASP A 117 22.39 11.84 -2.26
C ASP A 117 23.26 10.94 -3.15
N ALA A 118 22.77 10.61 -4.36
CA ALA A 118 23.49 9.79 -5.34
C ALA A 118 24.26 10.62 -6.39
N LYS A 119 24.40 11.93 -6.18
CA LYS A 119 25.06 12.87 -7.08
C LYS A 119 26.21 13.59 -6.39
#